data_AF-A0A662RR87-F1
#
_entry.id   AF-A0A662RR87-F1
#
_cell.length_a   1.000
_cell.length_b   1.000
_cell.length_c   1.000
_cell.angle_alpha   90.00
_cell.angle_beta   90.00
_cell.angle_gamma   90.00
#
_symmetry.space_group_name_H-M   'P 1'
#
loop_
_entity.id
_entity.type
_entity.pdbx_description
1 polymer ?
#
loop_
_entity_poly.entity_id
_entity_poly.type
_entity_poly.pdbx_seq_one_letter_code
_entity_poly.pdbx_strand_id
1 'polypeptide(L)'
;MPGYRGFDKRTTNYDLSVIPDNVRAKFDARKEQMVKGQQEAQSDIVDIETKVREKLDDAGILANFRVPYLNFARALYRAKGHNSGIALRKVATAEKAKFVSYGLDPSILDEIIYIVVGAAAY
;
A
#
# COMPACT_ATOMS: atom_id res chain seq x y z
N MET A 1 2.35 -27.14 18.28
CA MET A 1 1.16 -27.03 17.41
C MET A 1 1.43 -27.78 16.11
N PRO A 2 0.84 -28.98 15.90
CA PRO A 2 0.97 -29.70 14.64
C PRO A 2 0.23 -28.90 13.55
N GLY A 3 0.97 -28.19 12.70
CA GLY A 3 0.43 -27.35 11.62
C GLY A 3 1.19 -26.05 11.36
N TYR A 4 1.93 -25.52 12.35
CA TYR A 4 2.72 -24.30 12.14
C TYR A 4 4.06 -24.60 11.46
N ARG A 5 4.39 -23.84 10.41
CA ARG A 5 5.69 -23.97 9.72
C ARG A 5 6.81 -23.43 10.61
N GLY A 6 7.49 -24.32 11.32
CA GLY A 6 8.74 -24.02 12.04
C GLY A 6 9.84 -23.50 11.11
N PHE A 7 10.90 -22.91 11.69
CA PHE A 7 11.94 -22.25 10.91
C PHE A 7 12.58 -23.19 9.88
N ASP A 8 12.82 -24.47 10.24
CA ASP A 8 13.38 -25.49 9.35
C ASP A 8 12.55 -25.67 8.08
N LYS A 9 11.22 -25.81 8.22
CA LYS A 9 10.33 -25.94 7.05
C LYS A 9 10.32 -24.68 6.20
N ARG A 10 10.56 -23.49 6.78
CA ARG A 10 10.59 -22.24 6.02
C ARG A 10 11.90 -22.09 5.25
N THR A 11 13.04 -22.44 5.86
CA THR A 11 14.35 -22.38 5.22
C THR A 11 14.46 -23.42 4.10
N THR A 12 14.09 -24.68 4.35
CA THR A 12 14.13 -25.72 3.31
C THR A 12 13.25 -25.37 2.09
N ASN A 13 12.04 -24.85 2.31
CA ASN A 13 11.18 -24.45 1.19
C ASN A 13 11.73 -23.24 0.43
N TYR A 14 12.46 -22.35 1.11
CA TYR A 14 13.13 -21.23 0.45
C TYR A 14 14.23 -21.74 -0.48
N ASP A 15 15.13 -22.60 0.01
CA ASP A 15 16.24 -23.17 -0.77
C ASP A 15 15.73 -23.85 -2.05
N LEU A 16 14.65 -24.65 -1.94
CA LEU A 16 14.01 -25.28 -3.10
C LEU A 16 13.40 -24.27 -4.09
N SER A 17 12.90 -23.15 -3.58
CA SER A 17 12.20 -22.14 -4.40
C SER A 17 13.15 -21.26 -5.21
N VAL A 18 14.40 -21.14 -4.79
CA VAL A 18 15.42 -20.26 -5.40
C VAL A 18 16.41 -20.99 -6.31
N ILE A 19 16.21 -22.30 -6.54
CA ILE A 19 16.96 -23.05 -7.56
C ILE A 19 16.84 -22.31 -8.91
N PRO A 20 17.95 -22.02 -9.62
CA PRO A 20 17.93 -21.16 -10.81
C PRO A 20 16.92 -21.57 -11.87
N ASP A 21 16.77 -22.87 -12.13
CA ASP A 21 15.81 -23.39 -13.12
C ASP A 21 14.35 -23.14 -12.69
N ASN A 22 14.05 -23.28 -11.40
CA ASN A 22 12.73 -22.98 -10.85
C ASN A 22 12.41 -21.49 -10.95
N VAL A 23 13.41 -20.63 -10.72
CA VAL A 23 13.26 -19.17 -10.86
C VAL A 23 12.99 -18.83 -12.31
N ARG A 24 13.84 -19.30 -13.24
CA ARG A 24 13.68 -19.06 -14.68
C ARG A 24 12.30 -19.50 -15.18
N ALA A 25 11.92 -20.75 -14.92
CA ALA A 25 10.64 -21.29 -15.37
C ALA A 25 9.43 -20.50 -14.85
N LYS A 26 9.46 -20.04 -13.59
CA LYS A 26 8.39 -19.19 -13.03
C LYS A 26 8.29 -17.85 -13.75
N PHE A 27 9.41 -17.19 -14.01
CA PHE A 27 9.42 -15.90 -14.69
C PHE A 27 8.96 -16.06 -16.15
N ASP A 28 9.46 -17.05 -16.87
CA ASP A 28 9.04 -17.30 -18.25
C ASP A 28 7.52 -17.52 -18.35
N ALA A 29 6.94 -18.26 -17.39
CA ALA A 29 5.52 -18.54 -17.37
C ALA A 29 4.62 -17.36 -16.97
N ARG A 30 5.14 -16.36 -16.22
CA ARG A 30 4.30 -15.33 -15.59
C ARG A 30 4.68 -13.89 -15.94
N LYS A 31 5.79 -13.66 -16.63
CA LYS A 31 6.33 -12.31 -16.87
C LYS A 31 5.30 -11.36 -17.47
N GLU A 32 4.56 -11.80 -18.47
CA GLU A 32 3.54 -10.97 -19.13
C GLU A 32 2.46 -10.51 -18.14
N GLN A 33 1.90 -11.44 -17.35
CA GLN A 33 0.90 -11.13 -16.32
C GLN A 33 1.47 -10.22 -15.23
N MET A 34 2.72 -10.44 -14.82
CA MET A 34 3.41 -9.61 -13.82
C MET A 34 3.59 -8.18 -14.33
N VAL A 35 4.02 -8.00 -15.59
CA VAL A 35 4.19 -6.68 -16.21
C VAL A 35 2.85 -5.96 -16.32
N LYS A 36 1.79 -6.66 -16.75
CA LYS A 36 0.45 -6.08 -16.84
C LYS A 36 -0.06 -5.62 -15.47
N GLY A 37 0.00 -6.49 -14.46
CA GLY A 37 -0.42 -6.13 -13.10
C GLY A 37 0.40 -4.98 -12.51
N GLN A 38 1.70 -4.91 -12.84
CA GLN A 38 2.56 -3.80 -12.44
C GLN A 38 2.16 -2.49 -13.14
N GLN A 39 1.81 -2.52 -14.43
CA GLN A 39 1.36 -1.32 -15.16
C GLN A 39 0.04 -0.78 -14.59
N GLU A 40 -0.93 -1.66 -14.34
CA GLU A 40 -2.22 -1.30 -13.75
C GLU A 40 -2.02 -0.67 -12.35
N ALA A 41 -1.27 -1.34 -11.47
CA ALA A 41 -1.01 -0.83 -10.12
C ALA A 41 -0.23 0.50 -10.14
N GLN A 42 0.73 0.68 -11.07
CA GLN A 42 1.46 1.92 -11.21
C GLN A 42 0.58 3.07 -11.73
N SER A 43 -0.33 2.79 -12.66
CA SER A 43 -1.31 3.78 -13.13
C SER A 43 -2.16 4.29 -11.97
N ASP A 44 -2.70 3.37 -11.17
CA ASP A 44 -3.56 3.70 -10.03
C ASP A 44 -2.83 4.53 -8.96
N ILE A 45 -1.62 4.13 -8.58
CA ILE A 45 -0.89 4.82 -7.53
C ILE A 45 -0.41 6.20 -7.99
N VAL A 46 -0.02 6.37 -9.25
CA VAL A 46 0.38 7.67 -9.81
C VAL A 46 -0.81 8.64 -9.84
N ASP A 47 -2.01 8.17 -10.23
CA ASP A 47 -3.22 8.99 -10.18
C ASP A 47 -3.54 9.45 -8.75
N ILE A 48 -3.51 8.53 -7.78
CA ILE A 48 -3.71 8.85 -6.36
C ILE A 48 -2.68 9.85 -5.84
N GLU A 49 -1.40 9.60 -6.09
CA GLU A 49 -0.33 10.48 -5.61
C GLU A 49 -0.40 11.87 -6.24
N THR A 50 -0.82 11.97 -7.50
CA THR A 50 -1.02 13.26 -8.18
C THR A 50 -2.12 14.07 -7.50
N LYS A 51 -3.29 13.46 -7.25
CA LYS A 51 -4.41 14.11 -6.54
C LYS A 51 -4.04 14.51 -5.11
N VAL A 52 -3.30 13.66 -4.40
CA VAL A 52 -2.83 13.99 -3.05
C VAL A 52 -1.81 15.14 -3.09
N ARG A 53 -0.90 15.16 -4.07
CA ARG A 53 0.05 16.27 -4.24
C ARG A 53 -0.66 17.59 -4.47
N GLU A 54 -1.68 17.63 -5.31
CA GLU A 54 -2.50 18.84 -5.53
C GLU A 54 -3.10 19.35 -4.20
N LYS A 55 -3.64 18.46 -3.36
CA LYS A 55 -4.12 18.84 -2.03
C LYS A 55 -3.04 19.35 -1.09
N LEU A 56 -1.86 18.75 -1.15
CA LEU A 56 -0.72 19.19 -0.36
C LEU A 56 -0.19 20.56 -0.84
N ASP A 57 -0.27 20.83 -2.15
CA ASP A 57 0.02 22.14 -2.73
C ASP A 57 -0.97 23.20 -2.21
N ASP A 58 -2.28 22.91 -2.27
CA ASP A 58 -3.34 23.80 -1.76
C ASP A 58 -3.18 24.08 -0.25
N ALA A 59 -2.76 23.08 0.51
CA ALA A 59 -2.52 23.19 1.96
C ALA A 59 -1.15 23.81 2.32
N GLY A 60 -0.36 24.25 1.33
CA GLY A 60 0.94 24.89 1.56
C GLY A 60 2.03 23.95 2.09
N ILE A 61 1.88 22.63 1.94
CA ILE A 61 2.89 21.65 2.35
C ILE A 61 4.01 21.63 1.31
N LEU A 62 5.23 21.92 1.72
CA LEU A 62 6.36 22.13 0.81
C LEU A 62 7.30 20.92 0.76
N ALA A 63 7.84 20.65 -0.44
CA ALA A 63 8.98 19.75 -0.65
C ALA A 63 8.89 18.42 0.12
N ASN A 64 9.88 18.13 0.97
CA ASN A 64 10.00 16.87 1.69
C ASN A 64 8.90 16.66 2.74
N PHE A 65 8.22 17.70 3.20
CA PHE A 65 7.10 17.58 4.14
C PHE A 65 5.88 16.89 3.53
N ARG A 66 5.84 16.73 2.20
CA ARG A 66 4.80 15.95 1.48
C ARG A 66 4.97 14.45 1.65
N VAL A 67 6.20 13.98 1.86
CA VAL A 67 6.52 12.53 1.84
C VAL A 67 5.72 11.74 2.89
N PRO A 68 5.59 12.19 4.15
CA PRO A 68 4.77 11.48 5.13
C PRO A 68 3.29 11.34 4.71
N TYR A 69 2.70 12.37 4.11
CA TYR A 69 1.33 12.34 3.60
C TYR A 69 1.16 11.38 2.41
N LEU A 70 2.13 11.34 1.49
CA LEU A 70 2.13 10.36 0.40
C LEU A 70 2.31 8.93 0.91
N ASN A 71 3.10 8.73 1.97
CA ASN A 71 3.23 7.43 2.61
C ASN A 71 1.92 6.98 3.28
N PHE A 72 1.17 7.90 3.87
CA PHE A 72 -0.18 7.63 4.36
C PHE A 72 -1.12 7.19 3.22
N ALA A 73 -1.14 7.92 2.10
CA ALA A 73 -1.93 7.55 0.92
C ALA A 73 -1.58 6.15 0.39
N ARG A 74 -0.28 5.80 0.29
CA ARG A 74 0.20 4.47 -0.12
C ARG A 74 -0.22 3.37 0.86
N ALA A 75 -0.22 3.64 2.16
CA ALA A 75 -0.67 2.69 3.16
C ALA A 75 -2.17 2.38 3.01
N LEU A 76 -2.99 3.40 2.77
CA LEU A 76 -4.41 3.24 2.45
C LEU A 76 -4.63 2.50 1.13
N TYR A 77 -3.85 2.81 0.09
CA TYR A 77 -3.92 2.11 -1.19
C TYR A 77 -3.65 0.62 -1.02
N ARG A 78 -2.61 0.26 -0.25
CA ARG A 78 -2.34 -1.14 0.08
C ARG A 78 -3.48 -1.77 0.86
N ALA A 79 -4.04 -1.07 1.85
CA ALA A 79 -5.13 -1.57 2.67
C ALA A 79 -6.40 -1.86 1.84
N LYS A 80 -6.70 -1.02 0.83
CA LYS A 80 -7.86 -1.19 -0.06
C LYS A 80 -7.77 -2.45 -0.93
N GLY A 81 -6.55 -2.93 -1.21
CA GLY A 81 -6.34 -4.19 -1.93
C GLY A 81 -6.66 -5.45 -1.11
N HIS A 82 -6.86 -5.31 0.19
CA HIS A 82 -7.13 -6.43 1.11
C HIS A 82 -8.44 -6.27 1.90
N ASN A 83 -9.04 -5.08 1.90
CA ASN A 83 -10.21 -4.75 2.71
C ASN A 83 -11.19 -3.90 1.91
N SER A 84 -12.47 -3.99 2.24
CA SER A 84 -13.53 -3.16 1.65
C SER A 84 -14.58 -2.75 2.69
N GLY A 85 -15.44 -1.80 2.32
CA GLY A 85 -16.57 -1.36 3.15
C GLY A 85 -16.16 -0.89 4.54
N ILE A 86 -16.89 -1.33 5.56
CA ILE A 86 -16.67 -0.94 6.97
C ILE A 86 -15.27 -1.36 7.47
N ALA A 87 -14.77 -2.50 7.02
CA ALA A 87 -13.44 -2.96 7.43
C ALA A 87 -12.35 -2.00 6.94
N LEU A 88 -12.42 -1.58 5.68
CA LEU A 88 -11.49 -0.59 5.11
C LEU A 88 -11.57 0.75 5.86
N ARG A 89 -12.78 1.21 6.19
CA ARG A 89 -12.97 2.46 6.96
C ARG A 89 -12.35 2.39 8.35
N LYS A 90 -12.48 1.26 9.05
CA LYS A 90 -11.82 1.04 10.36
C LYS A 90 -10.30 1.04 10.24
N VAL A 91 -9.76 0.42 9.19
CA VAL A 91 -8.31 0.46 8.90
C VAL A 91 -7.86 1.90 8.63
N ALA A 92 -8.62 2.67 7.85
CA ALA A 92 -8.33 4.07 7.58
C ALA A 92 -8.33 4.92 8.87
N THR A 93 -9.29 4.70 9.79
CA THR A 93 -9.32 5.35 11.11
C THR A 93 -8.06 5.04 11.93
N ALA A 94 -7.66 3.76 11.99
CA ALA A 94 -6.46 3.35 12.72
C ALA A 94 -5.17 3.94 12.10
N GLU A 95 -5.09 3.94 10.77
CA GLU A 95 -3.95 4.48 10.05
C GLU A 95 -3.86 6.00 10.23
N LYS A 96 -4.99 6.71 10.20
CA LYS A 96 -5.06 8.15 10.51
C LYS A 96 -4.51 8.43 11.90
N ALA A 97 -4.98 7.70 12.91
CA ALA A 97 -4.53 7.89 14.29
C ALA A 97 -3.00 7.74 14.41
N LYS A 98 -2.42 6.75 13.72
CA LYS A 98 -0.96 6.56 13.66
C LYS A 98 -0.25 7.77 13.04
N PHE A 99 -0.70 8.26 11.89
CA PHE A 99 -0.03 9.38 11.22
C PHE A 99 -0.25 10.73 11.91
N VAL A 100 -1.39 10.93 12.59
CA VAL A 100 -1.58 12.07 13.51
C VAL A 100 -0.56 12.02 14.65
N SER A 101 -0.28 10.83 15.20
CA SER A 101 0.76 10.69 16.23
C SER A 101 2.17 11.01 15.74
N TYR A 102 2.42 10.94 14.41
CA TYR A 102 3.65 11.38 13.78
C TYR A 102 3.69 12.90 13.50
N GLY A 103 2.63 13.62 13.88
CA GLY A 103 2.54 15.08 13.75
C GLY A 103 1.91 15.57 12.45
N LEU A 104 1.21 14.72 11.69
CA LEU A 104 0.51 15.14 10.48
C LEU A 104 -0.85 15.77 10.82
N ASP A 105 -1.26 16.74 10.01
CA ASP A 105 -2.52 17.45 10.18
C ASP A 105 -3.70 16.49 9.94
N PRO A 106 -4.57 16.28 10.95
CA PRO A 106 -5.70 15.35 10.82
C PRO A 106 -6.70 15.75 9.72
N SER A 107 -6.82 17.04 9.39
CA SER A 107 -7.75 17.52 8.36
C SER A 107 -7.27 17.14 6.95
N ILE A 108 -5.97 17.32 6.67
CA ILE A 108 -5.35 16.89 5.41
C ILE A 108 -5.42 15.37 5.29
N LEU A 109 -5.24 14.63 6.38
CA LEU A 109 -5.39 13.18 6.39
C LEU A 109 -6.81 12.74 6.03
N ASP A 110 -7.85 13.45 6.47
CA ASP A 110 -9.22 13.15 6.06
C ASP A 110 -9.43 13.32 4.55
N GLU A 111 -8.91 14.40 3.97
CA GLU A 111 -8.98 14.61 2.52
C GLU A 111 -8.29 13.47 1.75
N ILE A 112 -7.12 13.04 2.23
CA ILE A 112 -6.40 11.91 1.63
C ILE A 112 -7.21 10.61 1.76
N ILE A 113 -7.88 10.36 2.89
CA ILE A 113 -8.76 9.21 3.06
C ILE A 113 -9.89 9.25 2.02
N TYR A 114 -10.52 10.39 1.80
CA TYR A 114 -11.55 10.52 0.76
C TYR A 114 -11.00 10.25 -0.64
N ILE A 115 -9.82 10.75 -0.98
CA ILE A 115 -9.18 10.51 -2.29
C ILE A 115 -8.93 9.00 -2.51
N VAL A 116 -8.44 8.29 -1.49
CA VAL A 116 -7.99 6.89 -1.64
C VAL A 116 -9.11 5.88 -1.43
N VAL A 117 -9.97 6.12 -0.44
CA VAL A 117 -11.02 5.18 0.02
C VAL A 117 -12.39 5.55 -0.55
N GLY A 118 -12.61 6.82 -0.94
CA GLY A 118 -13.90 7.30 -1.46
C GLY A 118 -14.96 7.53 -0.39
N ALA A 119 -14.60 7.46 0.90
CA ALA A 119 -15.51 7.66 2.02
C ALA A 119 -14.75 8.17 3.26
N ALA A 120 -15.48 8.80 4.18
CA ALA A 120 -14.91 9.23 5.45
C ALA A 120 -14.34 8.04 6.24
N ALA A 121 -13.36 8.31 7.10
CA ALA A 121 -13.02 7.42 8.20
C ALA A 121 -14.26 7.08 9.05
N TYR A 122 -14.20 6.01 9.84
CA TYR A 122 -15.25 5.72 10.82
C TYR A 122 -15.24 6.76 11.93
#